data_AF-A0A954T6M7-F1
#
_entry.id   AF-A0A954T6M7-F1
#
_cell.length_a   1.000
_cell.length_b   1.000
_cell.length_c   1.000
_cell.angle_alpha   90.00
_cell.angle_beta   90.00
_cell.angle_gamma   90.00
#
_symmetry.space_group_name_H-M   'P 1'
#
loop_
_entity.id
_entity.type
_entity.pdbx_description
1 polymer ?
#
loop_
_entity_poly.entity_id
_entity_poly.type
_entity_poly.pdbx_seq_one_letter_code
_entity_poly.pdbx_strand_id
1 'polypeptide(L)'
;MSSWSILQKTDLRNRREGYTPRGDMENRIKEQQLMLFADRTSCHEFASNQFRLLLSSFAYVLLHHLRTAHLAQTELIPAQVDRLRLTLVKIAARVRLTARRVVFHLSSNCPNQTLFRTAAICCIARGTKKNSPPPQSRKHRSG
;
A
#
# COMPACT_ATOMS: atom_id res chain seq x y z
N MET A 1 -0.65 48.22 -9.29
CA MET A 1 0.19 47.23 -8.57
C MET A 1 -0.46 45.83 -8.54
N SER A 2 -1.08 45.35 -9.65
CA SER A 2 -2.14 44.33 -9.46
C SER A 2 -2.36 43.36 -10.64
N SER A 3 -1.36 43.10 -11.48
CA SER A 3 -1.49 42.07 -12.56
C SER A 3 -0.19 41.28 -12.76
N TRP A 4 0.94 41.99 -12.84
CA TRP A 4 2.28 41.37 -12.95
C TRP A 4 2.67 40.48 -11.76
N SER A 5 2.32 40.86 -10.52
CA SER A 5 2.57 40.00 -9.34
C SER A 5 1.65 38.78 -9.28
N ILE A 6 0.49 38.79 -9.93
CA ILE A 6 -0.42 37.64 -9.98
C ILE A 6 0.13 36.61 -10.98
N LEU A 7 0.59 37.07 -12.14
CA LEU A 7 1.23 36.23 -13.17
C LEU A 7 2.53 35.54 -12.70
N GLN A 8 3.37 36.24 -11.92
CA GLN A 8 4.58 35.61 -11.35
C GLN A 8 4.24 34.54 -10.30
N LYS A 9 3.17 34.73 -9.54
CA LYS A 9 2.74 33.81 -8.48
C LYS A 9 2.03 32.57 -9.04
N THR A 10 1.31 32.71 -10.16
CA THR A 10 0.70 31.60 -10.89
C THR A 10 1.74 30.78 -11.66
N ASP A 11 2.75 31.38 -12.29
CA ASP A 11 3.83 30.64 -12.98
C ASP A 11 4.66 29.76 -12.02
N LEU A 12 5.05 30.30 -10.86
CA LEU A 12 5.78 29.55 -9.84
C LEU A 12 4.95 28.45 -9.18
N ARG A 13 3.62 28.57 -9.18
CA ARG A 13 2.72 27.54 -8.66
C ARG A 13 2.48 26.45 -9.70
N ASN A 14 2.27 26.82 -10.96
CA ASN A 14 2.15 25.88 -12.08
C ASN A 14 3.45 25.08 -12.31
N ARG A 15 4.62 25.72 -12.21
CA ARG A 15 5.93 25.04 -12.27
C ARG A 15 6.13 24.05 -11.13
N ARG A 16 5.67 24.38 -9.91
CA ARG A 16 5.72 23.47 -8.76
C ARG A 16 4.76 22.30 -8.93
N GLU A 17 3.53 22.55 -9.39
CA GLU A 17 2.51 21.52 -9.60
C GLU A 17 2.88 20.54 -10.71
N GLY A 18 3.55 20.99 -11.78
CA GLY A 18 4.05 20.10 -12.84
C GLY A 18 5.29 19.27 -12.46
N TYR A 19 6.11 19.74 -11.51
CA TYR A 19 7.37 19.08 -11.14
C TYR A 19 7.25 18.14 -9.92
N THR A 20 6.26 18.37 -9.04
CA THR A 20 6.00 17.55 -7.85
C THR A 20 5.76 16.05 -8.14
N PRO A 21 5.04 15.65 -9.21
CA PRO A 21 4.80 14.24 -9.53
C PRO A 21 6.08 13.44 -9.83
N ARG A 22 7.13 14.11 -10.33
CA ARG A 22 8.42 13.47 -10.62
C ARG A 22 9.17 13.10 -9.35
N GLY A 23 9.14 13.96 -8.35
CA GLY A 23 9.73 13.68 -7.03
C GLY A 23 9.04 12.53 -6.30
N ASP A 24 7.71 12.41 -6.45
CA ASP A 24 6.95 11.30 -5.90
C ASP A 24 7.26 9.96 -6.58
N MET A 25 7.47 9.94 -7.90
CA MET A 25 7.93 8.72 -8.59
C MET A 25 9.32 8.29 -8.12
N GLU A 26 10.25 9.22 -7.96
CA GLU A 26 11.61 8.91 -7.50
C GLU A 26 11.60 8.37 -6.05
N ASN A 27 10.79 8.95 -5.16
CA ASN A 27 10.62 8.45 -3.80
C ASN A 27 10.07 7.01 -3.79
N ARG A 28 9.16 6.65 -4.70
CA ARG A 28 8.62 5.29 -4.83
C ARG A 28 9.64 4.29 -5.35
N ILE A 29 10.48 4.69 -6.31
CA ILE A 29 11.58 3.85 -6.80
C ILE A 29 12.61 3.62 -5.71
N LYS A 30 12.97 4.66 -4.94
CA LYS A 30 13.85 4.57 -3.77
C LYS A 30 13.27 3.65 -2.68
N GLU A 31 11.95 3.71 -2.44
CA GLU A 31 11.27 2.79 -1.52
C GLU A 31 11.41 1.33 -1.99
N GLN A 32 11.24 1.05 -3.28
CA GLN A 32 11.41 -0.31 -3.83
C GLN A 32 12.85 -0.81 -3.70
N GLN A 33 13.84 0.02 -4.05
CA GLN A 33 15.25 -0.33 -4.02
C GLN A 33 15.76 -0.57 -2.60
N LEU A 34 15.56 0.41 -1.71
CA LEU A 34 16.12 0.40 -0.36
C LEU A 34 15.33 -0.51 0.60
N MET A 35 14.01 -0.51 0.54
CA MET A 35 13.18 -1.10 1.60
C MET A 35 12.75 -2.55 1.30
N LEU A 36 12.88 -2.99 0.06
CA LEU A 36 12.62 -4.36 -0.40
C LEU A 36 13.87 -5.10 -0.92
N PHE A 37 15.06 -4.57 -0.63
CA PHE A 37 16.36 -5.18 -0.95
C PHE A 37 16.57 -5.50 -2.45
N ALA A 38 15.96 -4.71 -3.35
CA ALA A 38 16.12 -4.93 -4.78
C ALA A 38 17.57 -4.70 -5.26
N ASP A 39 18.39 -3.97 -4.47
CA ASP A 39 19.80 -3.70 -4.75
C ASP A 39 20.76 -4.87 -4.50
N ARG A 40 20.31 -5.98 -3.88
CA ARG A 40 21.17 -7.14 -3.61
C ARG A 40 21.16 -8.15 -4.76
N THR A 41 21.79 -7.80 -5.87
CA THR A 41 22.01 -8.68 -7.04
C THR A 41 23.42 -9.29 -7.01
N SER A 42 23.68 -10.16 -6.04
CA SER A 42 24.99 -10.80 -5.85
C SER A 42 25.12 -12.20 -6.49
N CYS A 43 24.10 -12.66 -7.22
CA CYS A 43 24.15 -13.98 -7.85
C CYS A 43 24.90 -13.90 -9.20
N HIS A 44 25.68 -14.95 -9.51
CA HIS A 44 26.42 -15.08 -10.77
C HIS A 44 25.50 -15.16 -11.99
N GLU A 45 24.29 -15.69 -11.84
CA GLU A 45 23.32 -15.87 -12.91
C GLU A 45 22.36 -14.68 -13.05
N PHE A 46 22.22 -14.16 -14.28
CA PHE A 46 21.35 -13.03 -14.59
C PHE A 46 19.87 -13.33 -14.33
N ALA A 47 19.41 -14.54 -14.65
CA ALA A 47 18.02 -14.98 -14.42
C ALA A 47 17.64 -14.97 -12.93
N SER A 48 18.58 -15.32 -12.04
CA SER A 48 18.35 -15.29 -10.59
C SER A 48 18.16 -13.86 -10.08
N ASN A 49 18.93 -12.92 -10.61
CA ASN A 49 18.81 -11.50 -10.27
C ASN A 49 17.49 -10.92 -10.83
N GLN A 50 17.07 -11.32 -12.03
CA GLN A 50 15.78 -10.92 -12.59
C GLN A 50 14.60 -11.41 -11.73
N PHE A 51 14.63 -12.68 -11.29
CA PHE A 51 13.58 -13.21 -10.42
C PHE A 51 13.51 -12.48 -9.06
N ARG A 52 14.66 -12.11 -8.48
CA ARG A 52 14.71 -11.29 -7.26
C ARG A 52 14.05 -9.93 -7.46
N LEU A 53 14.32 -9.25 -8.57
CA LEU A 53 13.69 -7.98 -8.91
C LEU A 53 12.17 -8.12 -9.09
N LEU A 54 11.71 -9.21 -9.70
CA LEU A 54 10.29 -9.51 -9.85
C LEU A 54 9.59 -9.75 -8.49
N LEU A 55 10.26 -10.46 -7.57
CA LEU A 55 9.72 -10.65 -6.22
C LEU A 55 9.64 -9.33 -5.43
N SER A 56 10.67 -8.48 -5.54
CA SER A 56 10.66 -7.17 -4.90
C SER A 56 9.59 -6.25 -5.49
N SER A 57 9.38 -6.25 -6.81
CA SER A 57 8.31 -5.46 -7.43
C SER A 57 6.91 -5.96 -7.02
N PHE A 58 6.72 -7.28 -6.98
CA PHE A 58 5.46 -7.89 -6.52
C PHE A 58 5.15 -7.53 -5.07
N ALA A 59 6.12 -7.67 -4.17
CA ALA A 59 5.93 -7.32 -2.77
C ALA A 59 5.66 -5.83 -2.56
N TYR A 60 6.25 -4.94 -3.38
CA TYR A 60 5.91 -3.52 -3.36
C TYR A 60 4.45 -3.28 -3.79
N VAL A 61 4.01 -3.88 -4.90
CA VAL A 61 2.62 -3.75 -5.37
C VAL A 61 1.65 -4.27 -4.31
N LEU A 62 1.96 -5.37 -3.65
CA LEU A 62 1.16 -5.93 -2.57
C LEU A 62 1.04 -4.96 -1.39
N LEU A 63 2.17 -4.43 -0.90
CA LEU A 63 2.17 -3.47 0.21
C LEU A 63 1.49 -2.15 -0.17
N HIS A 64 1.68 -1.69 -1.41
CA HIS A 64 1.01 -0.51 -1.94
C HIS A 64 -0.51 -0.70 -2.04
N HIS A 65 -0.95 -1.89 -2.45
CA HIS A 65 -2.37 -2.23 -2.49
C HIS A 65 -2.95 -2.35 -1.08
N LEU A 66 -2.23 -2.94 -0.12
CA LEU A 66 -2.66 -2.96 1.29
C LEU A 66 -2.80 -1.54 1.85
N ARG A 67 -1.84 -0.66 1.56
CA ARG A 67 -1.87 0.75 1.97
C ARG A 67 -3.11 1.47 1.45
N THR A 68 -3.35 1.38 0.13
CA THR A 68 -4.45 2.09 -0.54
C THR A 68 -5.82 1.47 -0.27
N ALA A 69 -5.91 0.14 -0.25
CA ALA A 69 -7.18 -0.57 -0.15
C ALA A 69 -7.61 -0.89 1.29
N HIS A 70 -6.71 -0.90 2.27
CA HIS A 70 -7.06 -1.35 3.63
C HIS A 70 -6.69 -0.36 4.72
N LEU A 71 -5.67 0.47 4.50
CA LEU A 71 -5.19 1.45 5.49
C LEU A 71 -5.68 2.87 5.22
N ALA A 72 -6.56 3.06 4.22
CA ALA A 72 -7.12 4.37 3.86
C ALA A 72 -7.89 5.10 5.00
N GLN A 73 -8.18 4.41 6.10
CA GLN A 73 -8.90 4.96 7.27
C GLN A 73 -8.02 5.00 8.53
N THR A 74 -6.70 4.80 8.40
CA THR A 74 -5.77 4.69 9.54
C THR A 74 -4.65 5.73 9.43
N GLU A 75 -3.96 6.05 10.54
CA GLU A 75 -2.81 6.97 10.55
C GLU A 75 -1.60 6.51 9.71
N LEU A 76 -1.68 5.32 9.10
CA LEU A 76 -0.66 4.76 8.23
C LEU A 76 -0.84 5.16 6.75
N ILE A 77 -1.82 6.01 6.41
CA ILE A 77 -2.00 6.55 5.05
C ILE A 77 -0.73 7.22 4.50
N PRO A 78 0.01 8.07 5.24
CA PRO A 78 1.26 8.65 4.75
C PRO A 78 2.48 7.75 4.99
N ALA A 79 2.35 6.60 5.64
CA ALA A 79 3.50 5.82 6.10
C ALA A 79 4.30 5.20 4.94
N GLN A 80 5.62 5.36 5.00
CA GLN A 80 6.58 4.74 4.08
C GLN A 80 6.47 3.21 4.15
N VAL A 81 6.81 2.53 3.04
CA VAL A 81 6.74 1.07 2.92
C VAL A 81 7.53 0.35 4.03
N ASP A 82 8.62 0.93 4.50
CA ASP A 82 9.40 0.37 5.62
C ASP A 82 8.62 0.37 6.93
N ARG A 83 7.94 1.48 7.26
CA ARG A 83 7.09 1.55 8.44
C ARG A 83 5.95 0.54 8.35
N LEU A 84 5.35 0.37 7.16
CA LEU A 84 4.35 -0.68 6.92
C LEU A 84 4.92 -2.10 7.08
N ARG A 85 6.13 -2.33 6.58
CA ARG A 85 6.81 -3.62 6.74
C ARG A 85 7.08 -3.92 8.21
N LEU A 86 7.56 -2.96 8.98
CA LEU A 86 7.82 -3.13 10.41
C LEU A 86 6.53 -3.29 11.22
N THR A 87 5.47 -2.55 10.89
CA THR A 87 4.22 -2.54 11.67
C THR A 87 3.26 -3.66 11.32
N LEU A 88 3.27 -4.18 10.09
CA LEU A 88 2.34 -5.21 9.62
C LEU A 88 3.00 -6.56 9.35
N VAL A 89 4.19 -6.57 8.75
CA VAL A 89 4.83 -7.81 8.28
C VAL A 89 5.81 -8.35 9.31
N LYS A 90 6.60 -7.48 9.94
CA LYS A 90 7.62 -7.83 10.93
C LYS A 90 7.08 -7.79 12.35
N ILE A 91 5.87 -8.31 12.56
CA ILE A 91 5.32 -8.48 13.91
C ILE A 91 5.62 -9.90 14.39
N ALA A 92 6.12 -10.02 15.61
CA ALA A 92 6.17 -11.30 16.30
C ALA A 92 4.76 -11.71 16.74
N ALA A 93 4.21 -12.73 16.10
CA ALA A 93 2.91 -13.31 16.42
C ALA A 93 2.99 -14.84 16.41
N ARG A 94 2.27 -15.50 17.33
CA ARG A 94 2.10 -16.96 17.28
C ARG A 94 1.00 -17.27 16.26
N VAL A 95 1.38 -17.91 15.16
CA VAL A 95 0.45 -18.32 14.10
C VAL A 95 -0.06 -19.73 14.41
N ARG A 96 -1.38 -19.89 14.52
CA ARG A 96 -2.03 -21.19 14.62
C ARG A 96 -2.79 -21.45 13.33
N LEU A 97 -2.30 -22.43 12.57
CA LEU A 97 -2.94 -22.89 11.34
C LEU A 97 -3.94 -24.00 11.67
N THR A 98 -5.17 -23.84 11.21
CA THR A 98 -6.21 -24.86 11.23
C THR A 98 -6.66 -25.10 9.79
N ALA A 99 -7.24 -26.26 9.48
CA ALA A 99 -7.72 -26.59 8.13
C ALA A 99 -8.65 -25.53 7.50
N ARG A 100 -9.33 -24.72 8.32
CA ARG A 100 -10.28 -23.69 7.86
C ARG A 100 -9.85 -22.25 8.15
N ARG A 101 -8.83 -22.03 9.00
CA ARG A 101 -8.53 -20.70 9.56
C ARG A 101 -7.06 -20.53 9.89
N VAL A 102 -6.55 -19.34 9.60
CA VAL A 102 -5.25 -18.86 10.09
C VAL A 102 -5.53 -17.91 11.25
N VAL A 103 -5.05 -18.25 12.45
CA VAL A 103 -5.26 -17.44 13.65
C VAL A 103 -3.93 -16.83 14.08
N PHE A 104 -3.90 -15.50 14.20
CA PHE A 104 -2.73 -14.75 14.68
C PHE A 104 -2.93 -14.38 16.16
N HIS A 105 -2.10 -14.93 17.03
CA HIS A 105 -2.03 -14.54 18.44
C HIS A 105 -0.91 -13.53 18.62
N LEU A 106 -1.28 -12.28 18.91
CA LEU A 106 -0.34 -11.20 19.23
C LEU A 106 -0.01 -11.23 20.73
N SER A 107 1.23 -10.86 21.08
CA SER A 107 1.62 -10.64 22.48
C SER A 107 0.75 -9.54 23.12
N SER A 108 0.48 -9.64 24.42
CA SER A 108 -0.29 -8.62 25.17
C SER A 108 0.40 -7.25 25.18
N ASN A 109 1.74 -7.24 25.12
CA ASN A 109 2.54 -6.01 25.23
C ASN A 109 3.03 -5.44 23.88
N CYS A 110 2.37 -5.78 22.77
CA CYS A 110 2.79 -5.26 21.47
C CYS A 110 2.21 -3.84 21.22
N PRO A 111 3.04 -2.82 20.96
CA PRO A 111 2.56 -1.43 20.82
C PRO A 111 1.66 -1.23 19.59
N ASN A 112 1.82 -2.07 18.56
CA ASN A 112 1.08 -1.97 17.30
C ASN A 112 -0.20 -2.83 17.26
N GLN A 113 -0.67 -3.37 18.39
CA GLN A 113 -1.81 -4.30 18.43
C GLN A 113 -3.09 -3.69 17.86
N THR A 114 -3.39 -2.44 18.24
CA THR A 114 -4.59 -1.74 17.82
C THR A 114 -4.57 -1.47 16.32
N LEU A 115 -3.44 -1.02 15.78
CA LEU A 115 -3.27 -0.78 14.35
C LEU A 115 -3.44 -2.05 13.53
N PHE A 116 -2.86 -3.17 13.98
CA PHE A 116 -3.01 -4.46 13.31
C PHE A 116 -4.46 -4.96 13.33
N ARG A 117 -5.15 -4.84 14.47
CA ARG A 117 -6.58 -5.22 14.59
C ARG A 117 -7.45 -4.38 13.67
N THR A 118 -7.27 -3.07 13.64
CA THR A 118 -8.04 -2.18 12.76
C THR A 118 -7.80 -2.53 11.29
N ALA A 119 -6.54 -2.72 10.88
CA ALA A 119 -6.22 -3.14 9.52
C ALA A 119 -6.86 -4.49 9.17
N ALA A 120 -6.82 -5.48 10.07
CA ALA A 120 -7.42 -6.79 9.86
C ALA A 120 -8.95 -6.71 9.69
N ILE A 121 -9.64 -5.90 10.51
CA ILE A 121 -11.08 -5.70 10.41
C ILE A 121 -11.45 -5.03 9.07
N CYS A 122 -10.71 -4.00 8.65
CA CYS A 122 -10.92 -3.35 7.36
C CYS A 122 -10.71 -4.32 6.17
N CYS A 123 -9.72 -5.21 6.24
CA CYS A 123 -9.51 -6.28 5.27
C CYS A 123 -10.70 -7.22 5.16
N ILE A 124 -11.21 -7.69 6.29
CA ILE A 124 -12.34 -8.63 6.32
C ILE A 124 -13.62 -7.96 5.81
N ALA A 125 -13.90 -6.71 6.22
CA ALA A 125 -15.10 -5.98 5.84
C ALA A 125 -15.19 -5.66 4.34
N ARG A 126 -14.05 -5.51 3.64
CA ARG A 126 -14.03 -5.33 2.18
C ARG A 126 -14.10 -6.66 1.42
N GLY A 127 -13.59 -7.76 1.98
CA GLY A 127 -13.73 -9.09 1.41
C GLY A 127 -15.20 -9.52 1.25
N THR A 128 -16.09 -9.09 2.15
CA THR A 128 -17.53 -9.40 2.06
C THR A 128 -18.26 -8.58 1.00
N LYS A 129 -17.85 -7.33 0.74
CA LYS A 129 -18.49 -6.46 -0.27
C LYS A 129 -18.18 -6.85 -1.72
N LYS A 130 -17.13 -7.63 -2.00
CA LYS A 130 -16.87 -8.14 -3.36
C LYS A 130 -17.81 -9.27 -3.80
N ASN A 131 -18.55 -9.89 -2.87
CA ASN A 131 -19.45 -11.01 -3.16
C ASN A 131 -20.93 -10.62 -3.28
N SER A 132 -21.28 -9.33 -3.29
CA SER A 132 -22.66 -8.92 -3.60
C SER A 132 -22.89 -9.06 -5.12
N PRO A 133 -23.82 -9.91 -5.58
CA PRO A 133 -24.18 -9.98 -6.99
C PRO A 133 -24.65 -8.60 -7.47
N PRO A 134 -24.35 -8.20 -8.72
CA PRO A 134 -24.78 -6.93 -9.25
C PRO A 134 -26.31 -6.82 -9.12
N PRO A 135 -26.85 -5.64 -8.74
CA PRO A 135 -28.30 -5.46 -8.66
C PRO A 135 -28.89 -5.73 -10.05
N GLN A 136 -29.68 -6.80 -10.17
CA GLN A 136 -30.47 -7.06 -11.36
C GLN A 136 -31.43 -5.88 -11.51
N SER A 137 -31.19 -5.03 -12.52
CA SER A 137 -32.14 -3.99 -12.90
C SER A 137 -33.43 -4.68 -13.33
N ARG A 138 -34.43 -4.62 -12.45
CA ARG A 138 -35.78 -5.13 -12.69
C ARG A 138 -36.36 -4.29 -13.83
N LYS A 139 -36.21 -4.75 -15.08
CA LYS A 139 -36.87 -4.15 -16.24
C LYS A 139 -38.38 -4.21 -15.97
N HIS A 140 -38.97 -3.07 -15.63
CA HIS A 140 -40.40 -2.89 -15.60
C HIS A 140 -40.90 -3.10 -17.03
N ARG A 141 -41.49 -4.26 -17.28
CA ARG A 141 -42.21 -4.57 -18.51
C ARG A 141 -43.62 -4.02 -18.32
N SER A 142 -43.84 -2.78 -18.75
CA SER A 142 -45.18 -2.23 -18.96
C SER A 142 -45.65 -2.71 -20.33
N GLY A 143 -46.76 -3.45 -20.34
CA GLY A 143 -47.61 -3.63 -21.51
C GLY A 143 -48.62 -2.50 -21.63
#